data_AF-A0AAN5C737-F1
#
_entry.id   AF-A0AAN5C737-F1
#
_cell.length_a   1.000
_cell.length_b   1.000
_cell.length_c   1.000
_cell.angle_alpha   90.00
_cell.angle_beta   90.00
_cell.angle_gamma   90.00
#
_symmetry.space_group_name_H-M   'P 1'
#
loop_
_entity.id
_entity.type
_entity.pdbx_description
1 polymer ?
#
loop_
_entity_poly.entity_id
_entity_poly.type
_entity_poly.pdbx_seq_one_letter_code
_entity_poly.pdbx_strand_id
1 'polypeptide(L)'
;GQRAAHFPEILLPLAPIHMDNFNPGQPCANRPAPTVFCYICGRQFGSKSINIHLPQCLKKWHAENDKLPKNKRRAAPTKPDDVIVGGAVDHEATNEAHWKASQGLMLECEHCGRRFKEDRLPVHQRSCTADNPAKRLGSKSKERTKK
;
A
#
# COMPACT_ATOMS: atom_id res chain seq x y z
N GLY A 1 -54.55 44.35 -10.61
CA GLY A 1 -53.12 44.68 -10.44
C GLY A 1 -52.32 43.41 -10.38
N GLN A 2 -51.37 43.25 -11.29
CA GLN A 2 -50.12 42.49 -11.15
C GLN A 2 -49.31 42.78 -12.44
N ARG A 3 -48.22 43.52 -12.29
CA ARG A 3 -47.31 43.91 -13.38
C ARG A 3 -46.55 42.67 -13.82
N ALA A 4 -46.64 42.29 -15.10
CA ALA A 4 -45.71 41.33 -15.68
C ALA A 4 -44.31 41.96 -15.72
N ALA A 5 -43.37 41.38 -14.99
CA ALA A 5 -41.96 41.76 -15.06
C ALA A 5 -41.37 41.17 -16.36
N HIS A 6 -41.00 42.05 -17.28
CA HIS A 6 -40.26 41.70 -18.48
C HIS A 6 -38.77 41.62 -18.12
N PHE A 7 -38.21 40.41 -18.10
CA PHE A 7 -36.76 40.20 -17.94
C PHE A 7 -36.13 40.18 -19.34
N PRO A 8 -35.13 41.04 -19.62
CA PRO A 8 -34.38 40.93 -20.87
C PRO A 8 -33.48 39.69 -20.81
N GLU A 9 -33.62 38.79 -21.78
CA GLU A 9 -32.64 37.73 -22.02
C GLU A 9 -31.32 38.37 -22.44
N ILE A 10 -30.35 38.36 -21.53
CA ILE A 10 -28.97 38.72 -21.82
C ILE A 10 -28.31 37.49 -22.46
N LEU A 11 -28.35 37.44 -23.80
CA LEU A 11 -27.59 36.47 -24.57
C LEU A 11 -26.10 36.87 -24.56
N LEU A 12 -25.34 36.35 -23.59
CA LEU A 12 -23.88 36.42 -23.62
C LEU A 12 -23.36 35.40 -24.65
N PRO A 13 -22.47 35.79 -25.59
CA PRO A 13 -21.88 34.84 -26.52
C PRO A 13 -20.96 33.87 -25.76
N LEU A 14 -21.25 32.58 -25.86
CA LEU A 14 -20.35 31.52 -25.42
C LEU A 14 -19.10 31.58 -26.30
N ALA A 15 -18.01 32.14 -25.78
CA ALA A 15 -16.72 32.04 -26.43
C ALA A 15 -16.28 30.56 -26.46
N PRO A 16 -15.85 30.02 -27.60
CA PRO A 16 -15.31 28.67 -27.66
C PRO A 16 -14.00 28.62 -26.86
N ILE A 17 -13.98 27.81 -25.81
CA ILE A 17 -12.77 27.40 -25.11
C ILE A 17 -11.90 26.61 -26.09
N HIS A 18 -10.90 27.28 -26.68
CA HIS A 18 -9.85 26.65 -27.47
C HIS A 18 -9.02 25.75 -26.52
N MET A 19 -9.15 24.43 -26.68
CA MET A 19 -8.56 23.43 -25.79
C MET A 19 -7.21 22.90 -26.30
N ASP A 20 -6.46 23.70 -27.04
CA ASP A 20 -5.14 23.31 -27.55
C ASP A 20 -4.04 24.04 -26.80
N ASN A 21 -3.56 23.40 -25.74
CA ASN A 21 -2.13 23.38 -25.36
C ASN A 21 -1.92 22.43 -24.17
N PHE A 22 -2.14 21.13 -24.38
CA PHE A 22 -1.42 20.12 -23.62
C PHE A 22 0.03 20.14 -24.12
N ASN A 23 0.86 21.00 -23.51
CA ASN A 23 2.30 20.89 -23.65
C ASN A 23 2.73 19.60 -22.93
N PRO A 24 3.19 18.54 -23.63
CA PRO A 24 3.74 17.39 -22.94
C PRO A 24 5.02 17.87 -22.23
N GLY A 25 4.90 18.08 -20.93
CA GLY A 25 6.03 18.39 -20.07
C GLY A 25 7.16 17.40 -20.33
N GLN A 26 8.39 17.91 -20.23
CA GLN A 26 9.63 17.17 -20.49
C GLN A 26 9.55 15.72 -19.97
N PRO A 27 10.03 14.73 -20.75
CA PRO A 27 10.00 13.33 -20.33
C PRO A 27 10.62 13.20 -18.94
N CYS A 28 9.80 12.71 -18.01
CA CYS A 28 10.25 12.37 -16.67
C CYS A 28 11.37 11.34 -16.77
N ALA A 29 12.38 11.47 -15.91
CA ALA A 29 13.61 10.67 -15.93
C ALA A 29 13.35 9.18 -16.26
N ASN A 30 14.17 8.61 -17.15
CA ASN A 30 14.07 7.22 -17.63
C ASN A 30 14.20 6.12 -16.55
N ARG A 31 14.37 6.49 -15.26
CA ARG A 31 14.35 5.56 -14.13
C ARG A 31 13.15 5.86 -13.24
N PRO A 32 12.33 4.86 -12.88
CA PRO A 32 11.28 5.04 -11.91
C PRO A 32 11.87 5.57 -10.60
N ALA A 33 11.16 6.49 -9.94
CA ALA A 33 11.60 7.06 -8.68
C ALA A 33 11.82 5.94 -7.64
N PRO A 34 12.88 6.04 -6.80
CA PRO A 34 13.15 5.02 -5.80
C PRO A 34 11.96 4.85 -4.85
N THR A 35 11.60 3.59 -4.58
CA THR A 35 10.52 3.24 -3.66
C THR A 35 11.09 2.80 -2.32
N VAL A 36 10.31 3.04 -1.27
CA VAL A 36 10.62 2.64 0.11
C VAL A 36 9.54 1.69 0.62
N PHE A 37 9.95 0.57 1.22
CA PHE A 37 9.06 -0.37 1.88
C PHE A 37 8.61 0.15 3.25
N CYS A 38 7.33 0.02 3.54
CA CYS A 38 6.83 0.19 4.90
C CYS A 38 7.27 -1.00 5.75
N TYR A 39 8.13 -0.77 6.76
CA TYR A 39 8.64 -1.81 7.64
C TYR A 39 7.58 -2.51 8.50
N ILE A 40 6.35 -1.98 8.58
CA ILE A 40 5.23 -2.59 9.30
C ILE A 40 4.46 -3.54 8.38
N CYS A 41 4.29 -3.16 7.11
CA CYS A 41 3.25 -3.74 6.28
C CYS A 41 3.70 -4.26 4.90
N GLY A 42 4.96 -4.02 4.54
CA GLY A 42 5.62 -4.53 3.35
C GLY A 42 5.15 -3.89 2.04
N ARG A 43 4.30 -2.86 2.09
CA ARG A 43 3.90 -2.14 0.86
C ARG A 43 4.96 -1.13 0.46
N GLN A 44 5.11 -0.94 -0.86
CA GLN A 44 6.01 0.04 -1.46
C GLN A 44 5.31 1.40 -1.58
N PHE A 45 6.04 2.45 -1.25
CA PHE A 45 5.61 3.84 -1.39
C PHE A 45 6.73 4.68 -1.98
N GLY A 46 6.42 5.89 -2.44
CA GLY A 46 7.45 6.87 -2.77
C GLY A 46 8.00 7.51 -1.50
N SER A 47 9.22 8.07 -1.56
CA SER A 47 9.92 8.66 -0.40
C SER A 47 9.16 9.78 0.30
N LYS A 48 8.22 10.46 -0.38
CA LYS A 48 7.34 11.46 0.24
C LYS A 48 6.09 10.84 0.86
N SER A 49 5.45 9.90 0.16
CA SER A 49 4.19 9.30 0.61
C SER A 49 4.38 8.33 1.78
N ILE A 50 5.58 7.78 1.96
CA ILE A 50 5.92 6.91 3.09
C ILE A 50 5.75 7.64 4.44
N ASN A 51 6.11 8.93 4.52
CA ASN A 51 5.97 9.73 5.75
C ASN A 51 4.51 9.92 6.18
N ILE A 52 3.60 9.97 5.22
CA ILE A 52 2.15 10.07 5.48
C ILE A 52 1.59 8.69 5.81
N HIS A 53 2.12 7.65 5.18
CA HIS A 53 1.68 6.27 5.37
C HIS A 53 2.05 5.71 6.76
N LEU A 54 3.31 5.86 7.20
CA LEU A 54 3.81 5.28 8.46
C LEU A 54 2.91 5.54 9.68
N PRO A 55 2.56 6.80 10.01
CA PRO A 55 1.76 7.07 11.21
C PRO A 55 0.37 6.45 11.11
N GLN A 56 -0.24 6.44 9.92
CA GLN A 56 -1.54 5.81 9.70
C GLN A 56 -1.44 4.28 9.80
N CYS A 57 -0.36 3.70 9.27
CA CYS A 57 -0.11 2.27 9.33
C CYS A 57 0.15 1.80 10.77
N LEU A 58 0.93 2.55 11.54
CA LEU A 58 1.22 2.27 12.94
C LEU A 58 -0.06 2.39 13.80
N LYS A 59 -0.86 3.43 13.58
CA LYS A 59 -2.17 3.58 14.24
C LYS A 59 -3.08 2.38 13.96
N LYS A 60 -3.15 1.93 12.70
CA LYS A 60 -3.93 0.73 12.34
C LYS A 60 -3.38 -0.52 13.03
N TRP A 61 -2.06 -0.69 13.09
CA TRP A 61 -1.42 -1.80 13.78
C TRP A 61 -1.78 -1.84 15.28
N HIS A 62 -1.70 -0.71 15.98
CA HIS A 62 -2.10 -0.62 17.40
C HIS A 62 -3.58 -0.99 17.58
N ALA A 63 -4.47 -0.45 16.74
CA ALA A 63 -5.89 -0.75 16.81
C ALA A 63 -6.20 -2.24 16.57
N GLU A 64 -5.41 -2.94 15.77
CA GLU A 64 -5.54 -4.41 15.58
C GLU A 64 -4.97 -5.17 16.77
N ASN A 65 -3.81 -4.77 17.26
CA ASN A 65 -3.15 -5.38 18.41
C ASN A 65 -3.97 -5.23 19.69
N ASP A 66 -4.63 -4.09 19.91
CA ASP A 66 -5.44 -3.82 21.11
C ASP A 66 -6.73 -4.64 21.16
N LYS A 67 -7.23 -5.11 20.01
CA LYS A 67 -8.36 -6.05 19.95
C LYS A 67 -7.97 -7.44 20.45
N LEU A 68 -6.69 -7.76 20.52
CA LEU A 68 -6.22 -9.03 21.06
C LEU A 68 -6.29 -9.00 22.59
N PRO A 69 -6.57 -10.16 23.23
CA PRO A 69 -6.42 -10.33 24.67
C PRO A 69 -5.02 -9.89 25.13
N LYS A 70 -4.90 -9.31 26.34
CA LYS A 70 -3.65 -8.71 26.84
C LYS A 70 -2.42 -9.63 26.71
N ASN A 71 -2.61 -10.94 26.90
CA ASN A 71 -1.56 -11.96 26.78
C ASN A 71 -1.15 -12.30 25.34
N LYS A 72 -1.93 -11.93 24.33
CA LYS A 72 -1.66 -12.14 22.91
C LYS A 72 -1.21 -10.86 22.20
N ARG A 73 -1.22 -9.72 22.90
CA ARG A 73 -0.75 -8.45 22.34
C ARG A 73 0.76 -8.51 22.10
N ARG A 74 1.19 -8.01 20.96
CA ARG A 74 2.60 -7.92 20.56
C ARG A 74 3.18 -6.54 20.89
N ALA A 75 4.50 -6.46 20.97
CA ALA A 75 5.21 -5.19 21.09
C ALA A 75 5.15 -4.40 19.78
N ALA A 76 5.21 -3.07 19.88
CA ALA A 76 5.14 -2.20 18.73
C ALA A 76 6.32 -2.43 17.76
N PRO A 77 6.06 -2.45 16.43
CA PRO A 77 7.13 -2.47 15.44
C PRO A 77 8.06 -1.28 15.63
N THR A 78 9.36 -1.55 15.70
CA THR A 78 10.39 -0.49 15.76
C THR A 78 10.90 -0.22 14.34
N LYS A 79 11.11 1.06 14.00
CA LYS A 79 11.73 1.43 12.72
C LYS A 79 13.18 0.92 12.72
N PRO A 80 13.62 0.15 11.71
CA PRO A 80 15.04 -0.14 11.50
C PRO A 80 15.83 1.15 11.29
N ASP A 81 17.06 1.19 11.78
CA ASP A 81 17.99 2.29 11.53
C ASP A 81 18.41 2.35 10.06
N ASP A 82 18.77 3.55 9.61
CA ASP A 82 19.26 3.78 8.27
C ASP A 82 20.70 3.24 8.17
N VAL A 83 20.99 2.45 7.13
CA VAL A 83 22.32 1.84 6.94
C VAL A 83 23.27 2.89 6.37
N ILE A 84 24.37 3.19 7.07
CA ILE A 84 25.36 4.18 6.62
C ILE A 84 26.62 3.46 6.13
N VAL A 85 26.97 3.68 4.86
CA VAL A 85 28.18 3.13 4.22
C VAL A 85 29.02 4.30 3.70
N GLY A 86 30.26 4.41 4.17
CA GLY A 86 31.18 5.48 3.74
C GLY A 86 30.70 6.91 4.07
N GLY A 87 29.86 7.08 5.08
CA GLY A 87 29.33 8.39 5.49
C GLY A 87 28.06 8.83 4.74
N ALA A 88 27.55 8.03 3.81
CA ALA A 88 26.26 8.25 3.16
C ALA A 88 25.25 7.16 3.53
N VAL A 89 23.96 7.50 3.52
CA VAL A 89 22.89 6.52 3.70
C VAL A 89 22.81 5.63 2.46
N ASP A 90 23.00 4.33 2.66
CA ASP A 90 22.73 3.33 1.64
C ASP A 90 21.22 3.08 1.58
N HIS A 91 20.59 3.72 0.60
CA HIS A 91 19.14 3.63 0.40
C HIS A 91 18.67 2.20 0.08
N GLU A 92 19.47 1.42 -0.66
CA GLU A 92 19.08 0.07 -1.07
C GLU A 92 19.16 -0.88 0.13
N ALA A 93 20.27 -0.86 0.86
CA ALA A 93 20.42 -1.66 2.07
C ALA A 93 19.38 -1.29 3.14
N THR A 94 19.10 0.01 3.30
CA THR A 94 18.05 0.49 4.22
C THR A 94 16.67 -0.02 3.79
N ASN A 95 16.37 0.02 2.49
CA ASN A 95 15.10 -0.45 1.96
C ASN A 95 14.93 -1.98 2.12
N GLU A 96 16.00 -2.74 1.94
CA GLU A 96 16.02 -4.18 2.21
C GLU A 96 15.80 -4.48 3.70
N ALA A 97 16.41 -3.70 4.60
CA ALA A 97 16.17 -3.82 6.04
C ALA A 97 14.71 -3.55 6.40
N HIS A 98 14.09 -2.51 5.83
CA HIS A 98 12.66 -2.26 5.98
C HIS A 98 11.80 -3.42 5.46
N TRP A 99 12.12 -3.96 4.29
CA TRP A 99 11.41 -5.13 3.76
C TRP A 99 11.52 -6.34 4.69
N LYS A 100 12.74 -6.71 5.12
CA LYS A 100 12.99 -7.84 6.03
C LYS A 100 12.23 -7.67 7.35
N ALA A 101 12.26 -6.47 7.95
CA ALA A 101 11.50 -6.17 9.15
C ALA A 101 9.99 -6.41 8.96
N SER A 102 9.43 -5.98 7.82
CA SER A 102 8.01 -6.18 7.51
C SER A 102 7.63 -7.65 7.35
N GLN A 103 8.54 -8.46 6.80
CA GLN A 103 8.32 -9.89 6.65
C GLN A 103 8.27 -10.57 8.02
N GLY A 104 9.11 -10.16 8.98
CA GLY A 104 9.15 -10.69 10.34
C GLY A 104 7.86 -10.45 11.14
N LEU A 105 7.12 -9.38 10.85
CA LEU A 105 5.84 -9.06 11.51
C LEU A 105 4.66 -9.86 10.97
N MET A 106 4.82 -10.43 9.78
CA MET A 106 3.77 -11.15 9.07
C MET A 106 3.61 -12.57 9.62
N LEU A 107 2.36 -13.00 9.82
CA LEU A 107 2.02 -14.33 10.33
C LEU A 107 1.85 -15.33 9.19
N GLU A 108 2.39 -16.52 9.36
CA GLU A 108 2.22 -17.61 8.40
C GLU A 108 0.99 -18.45 8.70
N CYS A 109 0.32 -18.91 7.63
CA CYS A 109 -0.74 -19.90 7.75
C CYS A 109 -0.14 -21.28 7.96
N GLU A 110 -0.57 -21.98 9.01
CA GLU A 110 -0.09 -23.33 9.36
C GLU A 110 -0.36 -24.38 8.27
N HIS A 111 -1.41 -24.20 7.47
CA HIS A 111 -1.82 -25.18 6.46
C HIS A 111 -1.15 -24.97 5.10
N CYS A 112 -0.94 -23.72 4.67
CA CYS A 112 -0.38 -23.42 3.34
C CYS A 112 0.96 -22.68 3.33
N GLY A 113 1.43 -22.19 4.48
CA GLY A 113 2.69 -21.45 4.63
C GLY A 113 2.71 -20.05 4.01
N ARG A 114 1.56 -19.52 3.56
CA ARG A 114 1.49 -18.13 3.07
C ARG A 114 1.52 -17.16 4.25
N ARG A 115 2.19 -16.03 4.06
CA ARG A 115 2.30 -14.97 5.07
C ARG A 115 1.18 -13.92 4.89
N PHE A 116 0.55 -13.51 5.99
CA PHE A 116 -0.50 -12.49 6.04
C PHE A 116 -0.33 -11.55 7.24
N LYS A 117 -0.95 -10.38 7.15
CA LYS A 117 -1.15 -9.53 8.33
C LYS A 117 -2.11 -10.19 9.32
N GLU A 118 -2.04 -9.77 10.58
CA GLU A 118 -2.92 -10.23 11.66
C GLU A 118 -4.41 -10.14 11.25
N ASP A 119 -4.83 -9.04 10.62
CA ASP A 119 -6.22 -8.84 10.22
C ASP A 119 -6.69 -9.74 9.06
N ARG A 120 -5.77 -10.19 8.21
CA ARG A 120 -6.09 -10.98 7.02
C ARG A 120 -5.93 -12.48 7.22
N LEU A 121 -5.07 -12.91 8.16
CA LEU A 121 -4.86 -14.32 8.42
C LEU A 121 -6.16 -15.06 8.81
N PRO A 122 -6.99 -14.56 9.75
CA PRO A 122 -8.24 -15.22 10.12
C PRO A 122 -9.23 -15.31 8.95
N VAL A 123 -9.25 -14.32 8.05
CA VAL A 123 -10.11 -14.35 6.85
C VAL A 123 -9.66 -15.44 5.90
N HIS A 124 -8.35 -15.63 5.73
CA HIS A 124 -7.78 -16.70 4.92
C HIS A 124 -8.02 -18.09 5.54
N GLN A 125 -7.88 -18.23 6.86
CA GLN A 125 -8.08 -19.50 7.57
C GLN A 125 -9.53 -20.00 7.57
N ARG A 126 -10.51 -19.15 7.20
CA ARG A 126 -11.90 -19.60 6.95
C ARG A 126 -12.01 -20.57 5.78
N SER A 127 -11.11 -20.48 4.79
CA SER A 127 -11.13 -21.33 3.59
C SER A 127 -9.91 -22.21 3.45
N CYS A 128 -8.77 -21.82 4.04
CA CYS A 128 -7.56 -22.63 4.06
C CYS A 128 -7.49 -23.43 5.36
N THR A 129 -7.87 -24.70 5.29
CA THR A 129 -7.89 -25.65 6.43
C THR A 129 -6.89 -26.78 6.23
N ALA A 130 -6.77 -27.70 7.20
CA ALA A 130 -5.92 -28.87 7.09
C ALA A 130 -6.35 -29.80 5.93
N ASP A 131 -7.65 -29.99 5.75
CA ASP A 131 -8.22 -30.84 4.68
C ASP A 131 -8.20 -30.16 3.31
N ASN A 132 -8.29 -28.83 3.30
CA ASN A 132 -8.30 -28.04 2.06
C ASN A 132 -7.28 -26.88 2.14
N PRO A 133 -5.97 -27.18 2.13
CA PRO A 133 -4.95 -26.15 2.17
C PRO A 133 -4.86 -25.43 0.82
N ALA A 134 -4.77 -24.11 0.87
CA ALA A 134 -4.47 -23.32 -0.32
C ALA A 134 -3.11 -23.70 -0.91
N LYS A 135 -2.91 -23.41 -2.20
CA LYS A 135 -1.64 -23.67 -2.90
C LYS A 135 -0.45 -23.08 -2.11
N ARG A 136 0.53 -23.92 -1.74
CA ARG A 136 1.74 -23.51 -1.00
C ARG A 136 2.65 -22.62 -1.85
N LEU A 137 3.32 -21.66 -1.21
CA LEU A 137 4.37 -20.86 -1.88
C LEU A 137 5.47 -21.79 -2.39
N GLY A 138 5.85 -21.65 -3.66
CA GLY A 138 6.86 -22.50 -4.32
C GLY A 138 6.34 -23.78 -4.99
N SER A 139 5.06 -24.14 -4.84
CA SER A 139 4.50 -25.26 -5.61
C SER A 139 4.34 -24.87 -7.09
N LYS A 140 4.96 -25.64 -8.00
CA LYS A 140 4.80 -25.43 -9.45
C LYS A 140 3.31 -25.53 -9.81
N SER A 141 2.79 -24.53 -10.51
CA SER A 141 1.44 -24.62 -11.09
C SER A 141 1.43 -25.80 -12.06
N LYS A 142 0.46 -26.72 -11.94
CA LYS A 142 0.20 -27.60 -13.08
C LYS A 142 -0.31 -26.71 -14.21
N GLU A 143 0.36 -26.78 -15.35
CA GLU A 143 -0.02 -26.07 -16.57
C GLU A 143 -1.50 -26.36 -16.86
N ARG A 144 -2.30 -25.30 -16.99
CA ARG A 144 -3.73 -25.42 -17.24
C ARG A 144 -3.91 -25.64 -18.74
N THR A 145 -3.92 -26.89 -19.18
CA THR A 145 -4.19 -27.24 -20.58
C THR A 145 -5.55 -26.66 -20.97
N LYS A 146 -5.51 -25.63 -21.82
CA LYS A 146 -6.69 -24.97 -22.37
C LYS A 146 -7.31 -25.95 -23.37
N LYS A 147 -8.52 -26.41 -23.08
CA LYS A 147 -9.34 -27.22 -23.99
C LYS A 147 -10.24 -26.31 -24.81
#